data_AF-A0A820ND35-F1
#
_entry.id   AF-A0A820ND35-F1
#
_cell.length_a   1.000
_cell.length_b   1.000
_cell.length_c   1.000
_cell.angle_alpha   90.00
_cell.angle_beta   90.00
_cell.angle_gamma   90.00
#
_symmetry.space_group_name_H-M   'P 1'
#
loop_
_entity.id
_entity.type
_entity.pdbx_description
1 polymer ?
#
loop_
_entity_poly.entity_id
_entity_poly.type
_entity_poly.pdbx_seq_one_letter_code
_entity_poly.pdbx_strand_id
1 'polypeptide(L)'
;SIYPSLLKYRWYIFLLLFLIFLTRFQYIDIVSPLKLPFVLINAVYSRLSNLIHTQEEITTTPVPEVVIDVKHRIIPYKLALRADDRPFVEPDHAQDKLLKDLQLYETCKRDPSTIVVDVGAHLGDFGLYAAACGCTVYMFEPRPHRVTLLRSSIQHNSFPTSRVHLFHKSVSDCPSNSTV
;
A
#
# COMPACT_ATOMS: atom_id res chain seq x y z
N SER A 1 23.23 -18.25 -7.94
CA SER A 1 22.32 -19.22 -8.58
C SER A 1 20.91 -18.84 -8.21
N ILE A 2 20.21 -18.07 -9.06
CA ILE A 2 18.91 -17.47 -8.73
C ILE A 2 17.90 -17.96 -9.78
N TYR A 3 16.74 -18.42 -9.29
CA TYR A 3 15.50 -18.82 -9.97
C TYR A 3 15.37 -20.23 -10.61
N PRO A 4 15.06 -21.27 -9.80
CA PRO A 4 14.33 -22.46 -10.29
C PRO A 4 12.81 -22.25 -10.40
N SER A 5 12.24 -21.16 -9.85
CA SER A 5 10.78 -20.95 -9.78
C SER A 5 10.14 -20.43 -11.08
N LEU A 6 10.91 -19.84 -12.00
CA LEU A 6 10.39 -19.37 -13.29
C LEU A 6 10.05 -20.51 -14.26
N LEU A 7 10.56 -21.73 -14.05
CA LEU A 7 10.23 -22.86 -14.92
C LEU A 7 8.78 -23.32 -14.79
N LYS A 8 8.16 -23.19 -13.61
CA LYS A 8 6.76 -23.60 -13.38
C LYS A 8 5.76 -22.78 -14.20
N TYR A 9 6.12 -21.56 -14.58
CA TYR A 9 5.21 -20.65 -15.28
C TYR A 9 5.42 -20.59 -16.80
N ARG A 10 6.41 -21.30 -17.34
CA ARG A 10 6.66 -21.35 -18.79
C ARG A 10 5.42 -21.77 -19.57
N TRP A 11 4.72 -22.80 -19.11
CA TRP A 11 3.50 -23.28 -19.77
C TRP A 11 2.35 -22.26 -19.74
N TYR A 12 2.20 -21.50 -18.64
CA TYR A 12 1.17 -20.48 -18.52
C TYR A 12 1.45 -19.26 -19.42
N ILE A 13 2.72 -18.86 -19.56
CA ILE A 13 3.13 -17.79 -20.47
C ILE A 13 2.88 -18.22 -21.92
N PHE A 14 3.22 -19.45 -22.30
CA PHE A 14 2.92 -19.99 -23.63
C PHE A 14 1.43 -20.05 -23.91
N LEU A 15 0.61 -20.50 -22.95
CA LEU A 15 -0.85 -20.55 -23.09
C LEU A 15 -1.45 -19.15 -23.24
N LEU A 16 -0.98 -18.18 -22.45
CA LEU A 16 -1.44 -16.78 -22.52
C LEU A 16 -1.09 -16.13 -23.87
N LEU A 17 0.15 -16.31 -24.34
CA LEU A 17 0.59 -15.80 -25.65
C LEU A 17 -0.17 -16.47 -26.81
N PHE A 18 -0.46 -17.77 -26.70
CA PHE A 18 -1.27 -18.50 -27.69
C PHE A 18 -2.72 -17.98 -27.72
N LEU A 19 -3.33 -17.69 -26.56
CA LEU A 19 -4.66 -17.08 -26.50
C LEU A 19 -4.67 -15.66 -27.09
N ILE A 20 -3.64 -14.85 -26.84
CA ILE A 20 -3.47 -13.52 -27.46
C ILE A 20 -3.28 -13.64 -28.99
N PHE A 21 -2.57 -14.67 -29.45
CA PHE A 21 -2.40 -14.94 -30.88
C PHE A 21 -3.72 -15.34 -31.55
N LEU A 22 -4.53 -16.17 -30.89
CA LEU A 22 -5.85 -16.56 -31.37
C LEU A 22 -6.84 -15.39 -31.43
N THR A 23 -6.78 -14.44 -30.49
CA THR A 23 -7.64 -13.24 -30.54
C THR A 23 -7.20 -12.25 -31.61
N ARG A 24 -5.94 -12.26 -32.04
CA ARG A 24 -5.46 -11.42 -33.16
C ARG A 24 -5.74 -12.00 -34.55
N PHE A 25 -6.12 -13.29 -34.66
CA PHE A 25 -6.46 -13.92 -35.93
C PHE A 25 -7.97 -13.98 -36.23
N GLN A 26 -8.82 -13.39 -35.39
CA GLN A 26 -10.25 -13.25 -35.67
C GLN A 26 -10.55 -11.94 -36.41
N TYR A 27 -10.17 -11.90 -37.69
CA TYR A 27 -10.79 -11.03 -38.70
C TYR A 27 -10.84 -11.79 -40.03
N ILE A 28 -11.49 -12.95 -40.01
CA ILE A 28 -12.01 -13.61 -41.21
C ILE A 28 -13.50 -13.76 -40.96
N ASP A 29 -14.28 -12.95 -41.66
CA ASP A 29 -15.75 -12.94 -41.65
C ASP A 29 -16.28 -14.29 -42.11
N ILE A 30 -16.62 -15.16 -41.16
CA ILE A 30 -17.59 -16.23 -41.37
C ILE A 30 -18.61 -16.18 -40.22
N VAL A 31 -19.83 -15.89 -40.63
CA VAL A 31 -21.13 -15.85 -39.95
C VAL A 31 -21.30 -16.88 -38.80
N SER A 32 -21.74 -16.38 -37.63
CA SER A 32 -22.49 -16.96 -36.47
C SER A 32 -22.80 -18.48 -36.38
N PRO A 33 -23.07 -19.07 -35.18
CA PRO A 33 -22.91 -18.59 -33.80
C PRO A 33 -22.24 -19.65 -32.89
N LEU A 34 -21.05 -19.39 -32.35
CA LEU A 34 -20.57 -20.13 -31.18
C LEU A 34 -20.70 -19.22 -29.95
N LYS A 35 -21.86 -19.30 -29.29
CA LYS A 35 -22.09 -18.74 -27.95
C LYS A 35 -21.53 -19.63 -26.82
N LEU A 36 -20.99 -20.80 -27.16
CA LEU A 36 -20.43 -21.74 -26.17
C LEU A 36 -19.01 -21.46 -25.65
N PRO A 37 -18.05 -20.84 -26.38
CA PRO A 37 -16.69 -20.65 -25.85
C PRO A 37 -16.62 -19.51 -24.84
N PHE A 38 -17.50 -18.50 -24.91
CA PHE A 38 -17.47 -17.36 -23.99
C PHE A 38 -17.86 -17.72 -22.55
N VAL A 39 -18.83 -18.64 -22.38
CA VAL A 39 -19.24 -19.09 -21.04
C VAL A 39 -18.14 -19.93 -20.39
N LEU A 40 -17.46 -20.78 -21.16
CA LEU A 40 -16.35 -21.58 -20.65
C LEU A 40 -15.15 -20.70 -20.29
N ILE A 41 -14.81 -19.71 -21.12
CA ILE A 41 -13.71 -18.78 -20.85
C ILE A 41 -13.99 -17.97 -19.57
N ASN A 42 -15.21 -17.45 -19.39
CA ASN A 42 -15.57 -16.72 -18.17
C ASN A 42 -15.62 -17.62 -16.92
N ALA A 43 -16.09 -18.86 -17.05
CA ALA A 43 -16.10 -19.82 -15.93
C ALA A 43 -14.68 -20.26 -15.52
N VAL A 44 -13.78 -20.44 -16.50
CA VAL A 44 -12.36 -20.74 -16.26
C VAL A 44 -11.66 -19.52 -15.67
N TYR A 45 -11.93 -18.32 -16.16
CA TYR A 45 -11.37 -17.08 -15.61
C TYR A 45 -11.85 -16.82 -14.17
N SER A 46 -13.13 -17.05 -13.88
CA SER A 46 -13.69 -16.94 -12.52
C SER A 46 -13.12 -18.00 -11.57
N ARG A 47 -12.94 -19.25 -12.03
CA ARG A 47 -12.27 -20.28 -11.22
C ARG A 47 -10.79 -19.98 -11.01
N LEU A 48 -10.08 -19.49 -12.03
CA LEU A 48 -8.68 -19.09 -11.91
C LEU A 48 -8.53 -17.86 -11.01
N SER A 49 -9.40 -16.86 -11.11
CA SER A 49 -9.40 -15.69 -10.23
C SER A 49 -9.70 -16.09 -8.78
N ASN A 50 -10.63 -17.04 -8.57
CA ASN A 50 -10.91 -17.59 -7.25
C ASN A 50 -9.76 -18.46 -6.73
N LEU A 51 -9.02 -19.17 -7.60
CA LEU A 51 -7.81 -19.89 -7.24
C LEU A 51 -6.64 -18.96 -6.89
N ILE A 52 -6.56 -17.79 -7.54
CA ILE A 52 -5.55 -16.75 -7.23
C ILE A 52 -5.95 -15.98 -5.96
N HIS A 53 -7.25 -15.84 -5.69
CA HIS A 53 -7.78 -15.26 -4.44
C HIS A 53 -7.93 -16.27 -3.30
N THR A 54 -7.67 -17.57 -3.54
CA THR A 54 -7.55 -18.51 -2.42
C THR A 54 -6.27 -18.12 -1.72
N GLN A 55 -6.47 -17.47 -0.58
CA GLN A 55 -5.46 -16.86 0.24
C GLN A 55 -4.20 -17.72 0.24
N GLU A 56 -3.12 -17.12 -0.23
CA GLU A 56 -1.82 -17.37 0.36
C GLU A 56 -1.98 -16.96 1.83
N GLU A 57 -2.52 -17.88 2.63
CA GLU A 57 -2.41 -17.87 4.08
C GLU A 57 -0.93 -18.16 4.35
N ILE A 58 -0.10 -17.17 4.01
CA ILE A 58 1.31 -17.17 4.31
C ILE A 58 1.33 -17.28 5.82
N THR A 59 1.73 -18.46 6.28
CA THR A 59 2.05 -18.77 7.66
C THR A 59 3.26 -17.89 8.00
N THR A 60 2.98 -16.61 8.25
CA THR A 60 3.97 -15.59 8.53
C THR A 60 4.37 -15.83 9.96
N THR A 61 5.51 -16.50 10.14
CA THR A 61 6.28 -16.31 11.36
C THR A 61 6.34 -14.81 11.64
N PRO A 62 5.93 -14.34 12.84
CA PRO A 62 5.89 -12.92 13.13
C PRO A 62 7.28 -12.35 12.93
N VAL A 63 7.45 -11.53 11.91
CA VAL A 63 8.72 -10.86 11.67
C VAL A 63 8.91 -9.87 12.81
N PRO A 64 10.07 -9.89 13.50
CA PRO A 64 10.28 -9.02 14.63
C PRO A 64 10.15 -7.56 14.20
N GLU A 65 9.42 -6.81 15.02
CA GLU A 65 9.30 -5.37 14.88
C GLU A 65 10.56 -4.69 15.42
N VAL A 66 11.04 -3.68 14.70
CA VAL A 66 12.15 -2.82 15.10
C VAL A 66 11.66 -1.38 15.13
N VAL A 67 11.91 -0.69 16.24
CA VAL A 67 11.60 0.73 16.38
C VAL A 67 12.87 1.54 16.20
N ILE A 68 12.84 2.49 15.25
CA ILE A 68 13.95 3.39 14.98
C ILE A 68 13.60 4.83 15.39
N ASP A 69 14.61 5.59 15.83
CA ASP A 69 14.48 7.03 16.01
C ASP A 69 14.84 7.76 14.71
N VAL A 70 13.92 8.58 14.21
CA VAL A 70 14.15 9.47 13.06
C VAL A 70 14.69 10.80 13.55
N LYS A 71 16.02 10.91 13.64
CA LYS A 71 16.72 12.08 14.24
C LYS A 71 17.17 13.15 13.25
N HIS A 72 17.05 12.91 11.95
CA HIS A 72 17.53 13.84 10.92
C HIS A 72 16.53 14.98 10.59
N ARG A 73 15.36 15.00 11.25
CA ARG A 73 14.35 16.05 11.14
C ARG A 73 14.49 17.08 12.27
N ILE A 74 13.83 18.23 12.13
CA ILE A 74 13.85 19.30 13.15
C ILE A 74 13.33 18.79 14.50
N ILE A 75 12.20 18.06 14.46
CA ILE A 75 11.64 17.39 15.63
C ILE A 75 11.77 15.88 15.44
N PRO A 76 12.45 15.17 16.36
CA PRO A 76 12.62 13.73 16.25
C PRO A 76 11.30 13.00 16.56
N TYR A 77 11.13 11.85 15.93
CA TYR A 77 10.00 10.95 16.16
C TYR A 77 10.43 9.50 15.90
N LYS A 78 9.59 8.54 16.24
CA LYS A 78 9.88 7.10 16.12
C LYS A 78 9.06 6.42 15.03
N LEU A 79 9.66 5.45 14.36
CA LEU A 79 9.01 4.58 13.38
C LEU A 79 9.18 3.11 13.78
N ALA A 80 8.08 2.37 13.85
CA ALA A 80 8.07 0.92 13.88
C ALA A 80 8.13 0.37 12.45
N LEU A 81 9.04 -0.58 12.25
CA LEU A 81 9.34 -1.23 10.97
C LEU A 81 9.40 -2.72 11.19
N ARG A 82 9.26 -3.52 10.14
CA ARG A 82 9.70 -4.91 10.23
C ARG A 82 11.23 -4.96 10.17
N ALA A 83 11.84 -5.96 10.80
CA ALA A 83 13.31 -6.12 10.77
C ALA A 83 13.88 -6.29 9.34
N ASP A 84 13.08 -6.79 8.39
CA ASP A 84 13.43 -6.93 6.98
C ASP A 84 13.12 -5.67 6.15
N ASP A 85 12.30 -4.76 6.68
CA ASP A 85 12.09 -3.46 6.04
C ASP A 85 13.37 -2.66 6.21
N ARG A 86 14.04 -2.40 5.10
CA ARG A 86 14.99 -1.28 5.09
C ARG A 86 14.17 -0.04 5.41
N PRO A 87 14.54 0.77 6.41
CA PRO A 87 13.92 2.07 6.59
C PRO A 87 14.01 2.76 5.25
N PHE A 88 12.86 2.92 4.58
CA PHE A 88 12.72 3.77 3.41
C PHE A 88 12.72 5.22 3.91
N VAL A 89 13.70 5.53 4.76
CA VAL A 89 14.22 6.85 5.05
C VAL A 89 15.29 7.09 3.99
N GLU A 90 14.97 6.78 2.73
CA GLU A 90 15.58 7.56 1.67
C GLU A 90 14.99 8.96 1.86
N PRO A 91 15.81 10.02 1.84
CA PRO A 91 15.30 11.35 1.61
C PRO A 91 14.73 11.35 0.20
N ASP A 92 13.51 10.83 0.03
CA ASP A 92 12.78 10.99 -1.20
C ASP A 92 12.75 12.50 -1.41
N HIS A 93 13.45 12.96 -2.45
CA HIS A 93 13.59 14.37 -2.73
C HIS A 93 12.22 15.05 -2.79
N ALA A 94 11.16 14.30 -3.13
CA ALA A 94 9.79 14.76 -3.06
C ALA A 94 9.33 15.10 -1.64
N GLN A 95 9.55 14.22 -0.66
CA GLN A 95 9.19 14.49 0.74
C GLN A 95 10.06 15.59 1.34
N ASP A 96 11.37 15.57 1.12
CA ASP A 96 12.27 16.59 1.64
C ASP A 96 11.93 17.99 1.11
N LYS A 97 11.56 18.09 -0.17
CA LYS A 97 11.10 19.33 -0.76
C LYS A 97 9.75 19.76 -0.18
N LEU A 98 8.79 18.84 -0.10
CA LEU A 98 7.47 19.11 0.48
C LEU A 98 7.58 19.61 1.93
N LEU A 99 8.42 19.00 2.75
CA LEU A 99 8.61 19.40 4.15
C LEU A 99 9.24 20.78 4.29
N LYS A 100 10.14 21.16 3.38
CA LYS A 100 10.70 22.51 3.32
C LYS A 100 9.66 23.54 2.90
N ASP A 101 8.84 23.21 1.89
CA ASP A 101 7.84 24.11 1.34
C ASP A 101 6.68 24.34 2.33
N LEU A 102 6.23 23.29 3.04
CA LEU A 102 5.14 23.36 4.00
C LEU A 102 5.51 24.02 5.34
N GLN A 103 6.81 24.04 5.68
CA GLN A 103 7.33 24.57 6.95
C GLN A 103 6.53 24.07 8.17
N LEU A 104 6.19 22.78 8.20
CA LEU A 104 5.22 22.22 9.14
C LEU A 104 5.48 22.62 10.60
N TYR A 105 6.74 22.61 11.05
CA TYR A 105 7.08 23.03 12.41
C TYR A 105 6.58 24.45 12.73
N GLU A 106 6.90 25.44 11.89
CA GLU A 106 6.48 26.82 12.10
C GLU A 106 4.97 26.99 11.90
N THR A 107 4.39 26.27 10.94
CA THR A 107 2.95 26.30 10.66
C THR A 107 2.15 25.75 11.84
N CYS A 108 2.44 24.55 12.32
CA CYS A 108 1.73 23.91 13.43
C CYS A 108 1.99 24.63 14.76
N LYS A 109 3.16 25.25 14.94
CA LYS A 109 3.48 26.06 16.13
C LYS A 109 2.68 27.35 16.16
N ARG A 110 2.53 28.03 15.02
CA ARG A 110 1.75 29.26 14.88
C ARG A 110 0.26 29.00 15.01
N ASP A 111 -0.21 27.90 14.41
CA ASP A 111 -1.61 27.49 14.46
C ASP A 111 -1.72 26.01 14.87
N PRO A 112 -1.89 25.72 16.17
CA PRO A 112 -2.08 24.36 16.67
C PRO A 112 -3.37 23.68 16.18
N SER A 113 -4.30 24.43 15.56
CA SER A 113 -5.52 23.89 14.95
C SER A 113 -5.29 23.37 13.53
N THR A 114 -4.09 23.54 12.98
CA THR A 114 -3.72 23.03 11.64
C THR A 114 -3.96 21.53 11.55
N ILE A 115 -4.71 21.13 10.52
CA ILE A 115 -5.02 19.74 10.20
C ILE A 115 -4.17 19.29 9.01
N VAL A 116 -3.52 18.14 9.16
CA VAL A 116 -2.81 17.45 8.07
C VAL A 116 -3.55 16.15 7.74
N VAL A 117 -3.79 15.93 6.45
CA VAL A 117 -4.39 14.70 5.94
C VAL A 117 -3.32 13.95 5.15
N ASP A 118 -2.91 12.78 5.67
CA ASP A 118 -1.88 11.93 5.08
C ASP A 118 -2.54 10.72 4.39
N VAL A 119 -2.63 10.77 3.06
CA VAL A 119 -3.29 9.76 2.24
C VAL A 119 -2.25 8.78 1.71
N GLY A 120 -2.40 7.50 2.06
CA GLY A 120 -1.39 6.49 1.73
C GLY A 120 -0.21 6.56 2.70
N ALA A 121 -0.52 6.62 4.00
CA ALA A 121 0.44 6.91 5.06
C ALA A 121 1.65 5.96 5.13
N HIS A 122 1.59 4.79 4.49
CA HIS A 122 2.70 3.87 4.35
C HIS A 122 3.26 3.43 5.71
N LEU A 123 4.46 3.87 6.09
CA LEU A 123 5.08 3.63 7.39
C LEU A 123 4.91 4.81 8.36
N GLY A 124 4.39 5.94 7.87
CA GLY A 124 4.01 7.09 8.66
C GLY A 124 5.05 8.19 8.78
N ASP A 125 6.14 8.19 7.98
CA ASP A 125 7.20 9.20 8.05
C ASP A 125 6.62 10.64 8.04
N PHE A 126 5.84 10.95 7.00
CA PHE A 126 5.23 12.27 6.84
C PHE A 126 4.21 12.59 7.95
N GLY A 127 3.18 11.76 8.14
CA GLY A 127 2.14 11.99 9.14
C GLY A 127 2.65 12.06 10.58
N LEU A 128 3.61 11.22 10.97
CA LEU A 128 4.18 11.24 12.31
C LEU A 128 5.12 12.43 12.51
N TYR A 129 5.85 12.84 11.48
CA TYR A 129 6.61 14.09 11.55
C TYR A 129 5.69 15.31 11.69
N ALA A 130 4.58 15.36 10.95
CA ALA A 130 3.58 16.43 11.09
C ALA A 130 2.97 16.46 12.50
N ALA A 131 2.67 15.29 13.08
CA ALA A 131 2.18 15.16 14.45
C ALA A 131 3.21 15.66 15.47
N ALA A 132 4.48 15.29 15.30
CA ALA A 132 5.60 15.73 16.13
C ALA A 132 5.82 17.25 16.03
N CYS A 133 5.57 17.86 14.86
CA CYS A 133 5.61 19.31 14.67
C CYS A 133 4.49 20.06 15.39
N GLY A 134 3.39 19.39 15.78
CA GLY A 134 2.30 20.03 16.51
C GLY A 134 0.92 19.91 15.85
N CYS A 135 0.83 19.43 14.62
CA CYS A 135 -0.42 19.41 13.85
C CYS A 135 -1.33 18.25 14.23
N THR A 136 -2.65 18.42 14.09
CA THR A 136 -3.60 17.29 14.17
C THR A 136 -3.57 16.51 12.86
N VAL A 137 -3.37 15.19 12.91
CA VAL A 137 -3.10 14.37 11.72
C VAL A 137 -4.16 13.29 11.53
N TYR A 138 -4.70 13.20 10.33
CA TYR A 138 -5.58 12.12 9.89
C TYR A 138 -4.85 11.28 8.84
N MET A 139 -4.48 10.06 9.20
CA MET A 139 -3.68 9.14 8.38
C MET A 139 -4.55 8.03 7.81
N PHE A 140 -4.43 7.77 6.51
CA PHE A 140 -5.18 6.74 5.81
C PHE A 140 -4.22 5.71 5.19
N GLU A 141 -4.35 4.44 5.57
CA GLU A 141 -3.54 3.35 5.01
C GLU A 141 -4.41 2.10 4.80
N PRO A 142 -4.54 1.60 3.56
CA PRO A 142 -5.39 0.44 3.26
C PRO A 142 -4.74 -0.93 3.56
N ARG A 143 -3.42 -1.03 3.74
CA ARG A 143 -2.75 -2.32 3.94
C ARG A 143 -2.71 -2.70 5.43
N PRO A 144 -3.32 -3.84 5.85
CA PRO A 144 -3.43 -4.21 7.26
C PRO A 144 -2.08 -4.29 7.99
N HIS A 145 -1.06 -4.88 7.35
CA HIS A 145 0.26 -5.02 7.97
C HIS A 145 0.93 -3.67 8.26
N ARG A 146 0.68 -2.65 7.42
CA ARG A 146 1.19 -1.29 7.63
C ARG A 146 0.42 -0.56 8.71
N VAL A 147 -0.90 -0.76 8.77
CA VAL A 147 -1.72 -0.23 9.88
C VAL A 147 -1.23 -0.75 11.22
N THR A 148 -0.81 -2.02 11.32
CA THR A 148 -0.22 -2.57 12.54
C THR A 148 1.06 -1.83 12.92
N LEU A 149 2.00 -1.65 11.98
CA LEU A 149 3.24 -0.90 12.21
C LEU A 149 2.96 0.56 12.59
N LEU A 150 2.05 1.23 11.88
CA LEU A 150 1.65 2.61 12.18
C LEU A 150 1.10 2.76 13.59
N ARG A 151 0.27 1.82 14.06
CA ARG A 151 -0.21 1.82 15.45
C ARG A 151 0.94 1.72 16.44
N SER A 152 1.91 0.85 16.19
CA SER A 152 3.10 0.74 17.04
C SER A 152 3.91 2.05 17.02
N SER A 153 4.17 2.64 15.85
CA SER A 153 4.83 3.94 15.73
C SER A 153 4.11 5.02 16.57
N ILE A 154 2.78 5.12 16.48
CA ILE A 154 1.98 6.08 17.25
C ILE A 154 2.16 5.87 18.76
N GLN A 155 2.11 4.61 19.22
CA GLN A 155 2.29 4.28 20.64
C GLN A 155 3.67 4.68 21.17
N HIS A 156 4.72 4.52 20.35
CA HIS A 156 6.09 4.84 20.74
C HIS A 156 6.44 6.34 20.76
N ASN A 157 5.60 7.20 20.19
CA ASN A 157 5.82 8.65 20.15
C ASN A 157 5.11 9.44 21.26
N SER A 158 4.29 8.78 22.09
CA SER A 158 3.58 9.42 23.21
C SER A 158 2.80 10.69 22.83
N PHE A 159 2.29 10.76 21.59
CA PHE A 159 1.44 11.86 21.16
C PHE A 159 0.13 11.90 21.96
N PRO A 160 -0.48 13.08 22.17
CA PRO A 160 -1.82 13.17 22.73
C PRO A 160 -2.81 12.30 21.92
N THR A 161 -3.78 11.67 22.58
CA THR A 161 -4.74 10.77 21.91
C THR A 161 -5.60 11.48 20.86
N SER A 162 -5.79 12.79 20.98
CA SER A 162 -6.48 13.64 20.01
C SER A 162 -5.60 14.13 18.85
N ARG A 163 -4.31 13.76 18.83
CA ARG A 163 -3.33 14.31 17.89
C ARG A 163 -3.23 13.52 16.58
N VAL A 164 -3.37 12.20 16.66
CA VAL A 164 -3.18 11.30 15.51
C VAL A 164 -4.37 10.36 15.38
N HIS A 165 -5.00 10.39 14.21
CA HIS A 165 -6.14 9.56 13.87
C HIS A 165 -5.78 8.65 12.70
N LEU A 166 -5.74 7.33 12.94
CA LEU A 166 -5.40 6.34 11.92
C LEU A 166 -6.64 5.60 11.42
N PHE A 167 -6.83 5.59 10.10
CA PHE A 167 -7.93 4.92 9.42
C PHE A 167 -7.38 3.80 8.52
N HIS A 168 -7.83 2.57 8.78
CA HIS A 168 -7.59 1.42 7.90
C HIS A 168 -8.53 1.49 6.69
N LYS A 169 -8.28 2.45 5.79
CA LYS A 169 -9.12 2.74 4.63
C LYS A 169 -8.30 3.31 3.48
N SER A 170 -8.72 3.02 2.26
CA SER A 170 -8.32 3.77 1.06
C SER A 170 -9.17 5.04 0.95
N VAL A 171 -8.58 6.12 0.42
CA VAL A 171 -9.29 7.34 0.06
C VAL A 171 -9.54 7.34 -1.44
N SER A 172 -10.78 7.64 -1.85
CA SER A 172 -11.25 7.61 -3.24
C SER A 172 -12.34 8.68 -3.40
N ASP A 173 -12.45 9.26 -4.60
CA ASP A 173 -13.54 10.16 -4.99
C ASP A 173 -14.85 9.41 -5.27
N CYS A 174 -14.76 8.09 -5.48
CA CYS A 174 -15.91 7.19 -5.65
C CYS A 174 -16.13 6.34 -4.38
N PRO A 175 -17.38 6.20 -3.90
CA PRO A 175 -17.69 5.31 -2.76
C PRO A 175 -17.40 3.85 -3.13
N SER A 176 -16.66 3.14 -2.27
CA SER A 176 -16.43 1.70 -2.45
C SER A 176 -17.58 0.90 -1.83
N ASN A 177 -18.18 -0.03 -2.59
CA ASN A 177 -19.11 -1.03 -2.04
C ASN A 177 -18.40 -2.14 -1.22
N SER A 178 -17.08 -2.04 -1.06
CA SER A 178 -16.27 -2.96 -0.30
C SER A 178 -16.30 -2.56 1.17
N THR A 179 -16.99 -3.33 2.01
CA THR A 179 -16.76 -3.32 3.45
C THR A 179 -15.36 -3.88 3.71
N VAL A 180 -14.44 -3.00 4.14
CA VAL A 180 -13.11 -3.36 4.66
C VAL A 180 -13.23 -3.94 6.06
#